data_AF-A0A829R2Y3-F1
#
_entry.id   AF-A0A829R2Y3-F1
#
_cell.length_a   1.000
_cell.length_b   1.000
_cell.length_c   1.000
_cell.angle_alpha   90.00
_cell.angle_beta   90.00
_cell.angle_gamma   90.00
#
_symmetry.space_group_name_H-M   'P 1'
#
loop_
_entity.id
_entity.type
_entity.pdbx_description
1 polymer ?
#
loop_
_entity_poly.entity_id
_entity_poly.type
_entity_poly.pdbx_seq_one_letter_code
_entity_poly.pdbx_strand_id
1 'polypeptide(L)'
;MTTTIKKSLICWLAVLLLICLSIPSHVSAAAPLEGQKIVHPKTAVSFSTGQVPTPQDFVALSEQETIEKVHFKGDVPDTATAGMHTATLVVNYQDGSLETITVPYKVVAIQTTNVTAKQDLHFKQGEKTPAASAFITAEDPSKVKSADFKSGAVPDFTTAGQKTIAITVVFADDTSTELQVSYTVTAVPLAHPKTALRFPIGKKLATSDLLTAESGVALRVIKGQLSTSKVGTFSTTIEAKKGDRTETFTVSYQVIDTEKPLIQPKKDQLFVFDKGTTIKPQDLVTATDNSGKVSLTFKKGWAPKPNQLGDQLVRVVATDPAGNFSDIEIAIMIWNDVPTLKTPKLDFSKTTDLKLVGTADPHTLVFILDGYSELIGSTYADKNGHFALELETALPEGMIVSLTATDEAGNYSGMSTYFYDEEEEDYTDHEDGGPDGDDLQVIITSQRESGLDNQNNTLVLRSARVKKLPKTGDSFPAASAGGLLILSAAYLLLRKPNMR
;
A
#
# COMPACT_ATOMS: atom_id res chain seq x y z
N MET A 1 -44.26 -72.04 -10.51
CA MET A 1 -43.62 -72.44 -11.78
C MET A 1 -42.23 -72.94 -11.42
N THR A 2 -41.96 -74.26 -11.35
CA THR A 2 -41.72 -75.20 -12.48
C THR A 2 -40.45 -74.80 -13.26
N THR A 3 -39.44 -75.65 -13.51
CA THR A 3 -39.35 -77.13 -13.62
C THR A 3 -37.85 -77.52 -13.48
N THR A 4 -37.35 -78.67 -12.97
CA THR A 4 -37.25 -80.04 -13.56
C THR A 4 -36.31 -80.84 -12.62
N ILE A 5 -36.70 -81.94 -11.93
CA ILE A 5 -36.64 -83.36 -12.36
C ILE A 5 -35.19 -83.82 -12.67
N LYS A 6 -34.61 -84.92 -12.13
CA LYS A 6 -35.16 -86.16 -11.51
C LYS A 6 -34.26 -86.73 -10.35
N LYS A 7 -34.54 -87.96 -9.91
CA LYS A 7 -33.91 -88.79 -8.85
C LYS A 7 -33.21 -90.05 -9.43
N SER A 8 -32.31 -90.65 -8.64
CA SER A 8 -32.14 -92.11 -8.38
C SER A 8 -31.43 -93.06 -9.36
N LEU A 9 -30.33 -93.70 -8.89
CA LEU A 9 -30.04 -95.17 -8.86
C LEU A 9 -28.76 -95.37 -8.00
N ILE A 10 -28.59 -96.26 -7.01
CA ILE A 10 -28.99 -97.65 -6.68
C ILE A 10 -28.07 -98.75 -7.28
N CYS A 11 -27.24 -99.31 -6.37
CA CYS A 11 -26.76 -100.70 -6.23
C CYS A 11 -25.75 -101.40 -7.17
N TRP A 12 -24.81 -102.11 -6.51
CA TRP A 12 -24.32 -103.49 -6.81
C TRP A 12 -23.38 -103.66 -8.04
N LEU A 13 -22.45 -104.63 -8.15
CA LEU A 13 -21.95 -105.70 -7.25
C LEU A 13 -20.45 -106.03 -7.56
N ALA A 14 -19.84 -106.86 -6.72
CA ALA A 14 -18.53 -107.51 -6.79
C ALA A 14 -18.12 -108.25 -8.08
N VAL A 15 -16.84 -108.71 -8.12
CA VAL A 15 -16.20 -109.88 -8.79
C VAL A 15 -14.67 -109.65 -8.65
N LEU A 16 -13.75 -110.58 -8.33
CA LEU A 16 -13.63 -112.06 -8.33
C LEU A 16 -12.71 -112.43 -7.11
N LEU A 17 -13.04 -113.38 -6.21
CA LEU A 17 -12.64 -114.82 -6.21
C LEU A 17 -11.11 -115.08 -5.94
N LEU A 18 -10.60 -116.11 -5.23
CA LEU A 18 -11.18 -117.35 -4.65
C LEU A 18 -10.22 -117.99 -3.58
N ILE A 19 -10.79 -118.50 -2.46
CA ILE A 19 -10.39 -119.66 -1.60
C ILE A 19 -8.92 -119.85 -1.10
N CYS A 20 -8.78 -119.94 0.24
CA CYS A 20 -8.36 -121.20 0.90
C CYS A 20 -8.94 -121.32 2.34
N LEU A 21 -9.34 -122.54 2.75
CA LEU A 21 -9.93 -122.87 4.07
C LEU A 21 -8.78 -123.04 5.12
N SER A 22 -8.97 -122.95 6.45
CA SER A 22 -9.73 -123.90 7.31
C SER A 22 -9.82 -123.47 8.79
N ILE A 23 -10.63 -124.18 9.59
CA ILE A 23 -11.20 -123.86 10.93
C ILE A 23 -11.32 -125.21 11.71
N PRO A 24 -11.29 -125.36 13.08
CA PRO A 24 -11.52 -124.40 14.18
C PRO A 24 -10.63 -124.47 15.48
N SER A 25 -10.83 -123.48 16.39
CA SER A 25 -11.03 -123.56 17.87
C SER A 25 -9.96 -123.96 18.94
N HIS A 26 -10.00 -123.15 20.02
CA HIS A 26 -9.81 -123.41 21.47
C HIS A 26 -8.43 -123.35 22.18
N VAL A 27 -8.31 -122.31 23.03
CA VAL A 27 -7.70 -122.23 24.38
C VAL A 27 -6.21 -122.54 24.57
N SER A 28 -5.44 -121.50 24.93
CA SER A 28 -4.37 -121.58 25.93
C SER A 28 -4.14 -120.21 26.58
N ALA A 29 -3.53 -120.18 27.76
CA ALA A 29 -3.29 -118.98 28.57
C ALA A 29 -1.86 -118.41 28.40
N ALA A 30 -1.72 -117.14 28.79
CA ALA A 30 -0.49 -116.42 29.17
C ALA A 30 0.58 -116.12 28.10
N ALA A 31 0.68 -114.83 27.73
CA ALA A 31 1.90 -114.11 27.35
C ALA A 31 1.69 -112.60 27.67
N PRO A 32 2.75 -111.81 27.96
CA PRO A 32 2.61 -110.48 28.57
C PRO A 32 2.18 -109.37 27.59
N LEU A 33 1.67 -108.27 28.15
CA LEU A 33 1.37 -107.02 27.45
C LEU A 33 2.68 -106.29 27.05
N GLU A 34 3.26 -106.70 25.92
CA GLU A 34 4.36 -105.96 25.31
C GLU A 34 3.81 -104.93 24.30
N GLY A 35 4.03 -103.64 24.56
CA GLY A 35 4.17 -102.66 23.47
C GLY A 35 3.11 -101.57 23.24
N GLN A 36 2.17 -101.29 24.16
CA GLN A 36 1.33 -100.08 24.05
C GLN A 36 1.84 -98.98 24.99
N LYS A 37 2.65 -98.04 24.46
CA LYS A 37 3.21 -96.92 25.24
C LYS A 37 2.10 -95.99 25.75
N ILE A 38 2.03 -95.85 27.08
CA ILE A 38 1.04 -95.01 27.81
C ILE A 38 1.48 -93.53 27.85
N VAL A 39 2.77 -93.27 27.62
CA VAL A 39 3.35 -91.93 27.57
C VAL A 39 3.84 -91.60 26.17
N HIS A 40 3.27 -90.56 25.57
CA HIS A 40 3.59 -90.11 24.22
C HIS A 40 4.47 -88.86 24.25
N PRO A 41 5.66 -88.87 23.62
CA PRO A 41 6.47 -87.66 23.50
C PRO A 41 5.78 -86.65 22.57
N LYS A 42 5.71 -85.38 22.99
CA LYS A 42 5.21 -84.29 22.14
C LYS A 42 6.25 -83.98 21.06
N THR A 43 5.78 -83.80 19.83
CA THR A 43 6.66 -83.70 18.64
C THR A 43 7.08 -82.26 18.26
N ALA A 44 6.59 -81.25 18.99
CA ALA A 44 6.85 -79.84 18.71
C ALA A 44 6.93 -79.01 20.00
N VAL A 45 7.88 -79.35 20.88
CA VAL A 45 8.10 -78.64 22.15
C VAL A 45 9.07 -77.47 21.93
N SER A 46 8.69 -76.27 22.36
CA SER A 46 9.54 -75.08 22.28
C SER A 46 9.39 -74.18 23.49
N PHE A 47 10.50 -73.57 23.92
CA PHE A 47 10.56 -72.62 25.03
C PHE A 47 11.31 -71.35 24.61
N SER A 48 11.00 -70.23 25.25
CA SER A 48 11.82 -69.01 25.15
C SER A 48 13.05 -69.10 26.05
N THR A 49 14.10 -68.33 25.75
CA THR A 49 15.32 -68.33 26.57
C THR A 49 15.02 -67.98 28.04
N GLY A 50 15.45 -68.83 28.98
CA GLY A 50 15.25 -68.66 30.43
C GLY A 50 13.89 -69.14 30.98
N GLN A 51 12.98 -69.64 30.15
CA GLN A 51 11.71 -70.21 30.61
C GLN A 51 11.94 -71.54 31.34
N VAL A 52 11.46 -71.70 32.58
CA VAL A 52 11.62 -72.96 33.34
C VAL A 52 10.55 -73.98 32.88
N PRO A 53 10.93 -75.12 32.29
CA PRO A 53 9.97 -76.10 31.78
C PRO A 53 9.61 -77.17 32.82
N THR A 54 8.44 -77.77 32.69
CA THR A 54 7.94 -78.87 33.55
C THR A 54 7.92 -80.20 32.81
N PRO A 55 7.96 -81.36 33.49
CA PRO A 55 7.90 -82.67 32.84
C PRO A 55 6.68 -82.83 31.92
N GLN A 56 5.54 -82.25 32.31
CA GLN A 56 4.28 -82.28 31.57
C GLN A 56 4.35 -81.49 30.25
N ASP A 57 5.30 -80.56 30.07
CA ASP A 57 5.45 -79.82 28.82
C ASP A 57 5.97 -80.70 27.67
N PHE A 58 6.69 -81.78 27.99
CA PHE A 58 7.36 -82.66 27.01
C PHE A 58 6.56 -83.89 26.58
N VAL A 59 5.62 -84.34 27.41
CA VAL A 59 4.85 -85.58 27.16
C VAL A 59 3.35 -85.37 27.29
N ALA A 60 2.57 -86.25 26.66
CA ALA A 60 1.15 -86.45 26.91
C ALA A 60 0.96 -87.83 27.55
N LEU A 61 0.08 -87.91 28.56
CA LEU A 61 -0.25 -89.14 29.30
C LEU A 61 -1.64 -89.60 28.84
N SER A 62 -1.79 -90.84 28.38
CA SER A 62 -3.10 -91.36 27.97
C SER A 62 -3.92 -91.91 29.14
N GLU A 63 -3.27 -92.55 30.11
CA GLU A 63 -3.88 -93.11 31.33
C GLU A 63 -2.98 -92.82 32.53
N GLN A 64 -3.53 -92.20 33.59
CA GLN A 64 -2.74 -91.84 34.78
C GLN A 64 -2.71 -92.92 35.87
N GLU A 65 -3.66 -93.88 35.86
CA GLU A 65 -3.84 -94.82 36.98
C GLU A 65 -2.67 -95.78 37.19
N THR A 66 -1.82 -95.99 36.18
CA THR A 66 -0.62 -96.86 36.25
C THR A 66 0.69 -96.09 36.50
N ILE A 67 0.67 -94.76 36.47
CA ILE A 67 1.88 -93.91 36.55
C ILE A 67 2.01 -93.35 37.98
N GLU A 68 3.12 -93.63 38.64
CA GLU A 68 3.44 -93.09 39.96
C GLU A 68 4.02 -91.66 39.87
N LYS A 69 4.99 -91.45 38.96
CA LYS A 69 5.69 -90.17 38.83
C LYS A 69 6.35 -89.99 37.47
N VAL A 70 6.28 -88.78 36.92
CA VAL A 70 7.13 -88.35 35.79
C VAL A 70 8.06 -87.23 36.25
N HIS A 71 9.35 -87.33 35.96
CA HIS A 71 10.35 -86.33 36.34
C HIS A 71 11.50 -86.27 35.32
N PHE A 72 12.30 -85.20 35.37
CA PHE A 72 13.51 -85.10 34.55
C PHE A 72 14.62 -86.03 35.07
N LYS A 73 15.40 -86.56 34.14
CA LYS A 73 16.57 -87.39 34.42
C LYS A 73 17.79 -86.51 34.66
N GLY A 74 17.94 -86.02 35.88
CA GLY A 74 18.99 -85.07 36.27
C GLY A 74 18.45 -83.65 36.40
N ASP A 75 19.25 -82.67 35.97
CA ASP A 75 18.91 -81.25 36.07
C ASP A 75 17.71 -80.85 35.19
N VAL A 76 17.16 -79.67 35.48
CA VAL A 76 16.10 -79.05 34.67
C VAL A 76 16.65 -78.79 33.25
N PRO A 77 15.89 -79.09 32.18
CA PRO A 77 16.34 -78.89 30.80
C PRO A 77 16.85 -77.46 30.53
N ASP A 78 18.02 -77.33 29.88
CA ASP A 78 18.64 -76.05 29.53
C ASP A 78 17.76 -75.22 28.59
N THR A 79 17.19 -74.15 29.14
CA THR A 79 16.56 -73.08 28.36
C THR A 79 17.38 -71.79 28.34
N ALA A 80 18.57 -71.74 28.97
CA ALA A 80 19.44 -70.58 28.93
C ALA A 80 20.20 -70.46 27.59
N THR A 81 20.48 -71.59 26.92
CA THR A 81 21.13 -71.59 25.61
C THR A 81 20.11 -71.73 24.48
N ALA A 82 20.12 -70.85 23.48
CA ALA A 82 19.27 -71.00 22.30
C ALA A 82 19.77 -72.12 21.37
N GLY A 83 18.86 -72.94 20.83
CA GLY A 83 19.23 -74.06 19.95
C GLY A 83 18.23 -75.22 19.97
N MET A 84 18.62 -76.34 19.36
CA MET A 84 17.94 -77.63 19.53
C MET A 84 18.60 -78.39 20.68
N HIS A 85 17.78 -78.86 21.60
CA HIS A 85 18.19 -79.58 22.80
C HIS A 85 17.38 -80.88 22.95
N THR A 86 17.75 -81.72 23.92
CA THR A 86 16.98 -82.91 24.28
C THR A 86 16.73 -82.95 25.77
N ALA A 87 15.48 -83.18 26.16
CA ALA A 87 15.11 -83.42 27.55
C ALA A 87 14.90 -84.92 27.72
N THR A 88 15.42 -85.50 28.80
CA THR A 88 15.19 -86.91 29.12
C THR A 88 14.33 -87.00 30.37
N LEU A 89 13.22 -87.70 30.27
CA LEU A 89 12.25 -87.92 31.34
C LEU A 89 12.32 -89.38 31.80
N VAL A 90 12.13 -89.60 33.09
CA VAL A 90 11.89 -90.91 33.69
C VAL A 90 10.43 -90.98 34.11
N VAL A 91 9.75 -92.02 33.62
CA VAL A 91 8.40 -92.42 34.01
C VAL A 91 8.54 -93.59 34.96
N ASN A 92 8.06 -93.42 36.20
CA ASN A 92 7.90 -94.49 37.17
C ASN A 92 6.47 -95.03 37.08
N TYR A 93 6.33 -96.32 36.85
CA TYR A 93 5.04 -97.00 36.90
C TYR A 93 4.82 -97.65 38.28
N GLN A 94 3.57 -97.84 38.69
CA GLN A 94 3.24 -98.39 40.02
C GLN A 94 3.70 -99.85 40.24
N ASP A 95 3.99 -100.58 39.16
CA ASP A 95 4.59 -101.92 39.23
C ASP A 95 6.11 -101.91 39.50
N GLY A 96 6.70 -100.72 39.65
CA GLY A 96 8.13 -100.51 39.86
C GLY A 96 8.97 -100.49 38.58
N SER A 97 8.34 -100.64 37.40
CA SER A 97 9.04 -100.52 36.12
C SER A 97 9.35 -99.05 35.78
N LEU A 98 10.42 -98.84 35.01
CA LEU A 98 10.91 -97.52 34.61
C LEU A 98 11.02 -97.42 33.09
N GLU A 99 10.40 -96.38 32.51
CA GLU A 99 10.63 -96.00 31.11
C GLU A 99 11.41 -94.68 31.04
N THR A 100 12.38 -94.62 30.12
CA THR A 100 13.11 -93.38 29.81
C THR A 100 12.66 -92.86 28.45
N ILE A 101 12.24 -91.59 28.39
CA ILE A 101 11.75 -90.94 27.16
C ILE A 101 12.61 -89.70 26.90
N THR A 102 13.22 -89.66 25.72
CA THR A 102 13.99 -88.49 25.27
C THR A 102 13.16 -87.71 24.24
N VAL A 103 12.95 -86.43 24.52
CA VAL A 103 12.13 -85.52 23.70
C VAL A 103 13.01 -84.38 23.19
N PRO A 104 13.17 -84.19 21.87
CA PRO A 104 13.84 -83.02 21.33
C PRO A 104 12.95 -81.78 21.53
N TYR A 105 13.57 -80.66 21.90
CA TYR A 105 12.89 -79.38 22.05
C TYR A 105 13.73 -78.24 21.49
N LYS A 106 13.09 -77.14 21.16
CA LYS A 106 13.76 -75.94 20.62
C LYS A 106 13.70 -74.80 21.63
N VAL A 107 14.87 -74.31 22.04
CA VAL A 107 14.97 -73.03 22.75
C VAL A 107 15.14 -71.94 21.73
N VAL A 108 14.17 -71.03 21.67
CA VAL A 108 14.21 -69.87 20.77
C VAL A 108 14.92 -68.74 21.50
N ALA A 109 15.93 -68.16 20.84
CA ALA A 109 16.60 -66.95 21.33
C ALA A 109 15.58 -65.81 21.47
N ILE A 110 15.59 -65.11 22.60
CA ILE A 110 14.91 -63.82 22.73
C ILE A 110 15.53 -62.86 21.71
N GLN A 111 14.74 -62.38 20.76
CA GLN A 111 15.19 -61.55 19.63
C GLN A 111 14.84 -60.08 19.87
N THR A 112 15.22 -59.56 21.04
CA THR A 112 15.09 -58.13 21.33
C THR A 112 16.04 -57.32 20.46
N THR A 113 15.54 -56.19 19.95
CA THR A 113 16.36 -55.11 19.36
C THR A 113 16.32 -53.91 20.30
N ASN A 114 17.38 -53.09 20.34
CA ASN A 114 17.30 -51.83 21.06
C ASN A 114 16.35 -50.89 20.31
N VAL A 115 15.42 -50.31 21.05
CA VAL A 115 14.49 -49.29 20.56
C VAL A 115 14.66 -48.03 21.40
N THR A 116 14.77 -46.90 20.72
CA THR A 116 15.02 -45.59 21.33
C THR A 116 13.96 -44.58 20.88
N ALA A 117 13.66 -43.61 21.74
CA ALA A 117 12.86 -42.46 21.38
C ALA A 117 13.66 -41.58 20.39
N LYS A 118 13.03 -41.12 19.31
CA LYS A 118 13.65 -40.10 18.46
C LYS A 118 13.73 -38.77 19.20
N GLN A 119 14.84 -38.08 18.98
CA GLN A 119 15.04 -36.71 19.45
C GLN A 119 14.57 -35.71 18.38
N ASP A 120 14.40 -34.45 18.77
CA ASP A 120 14.07 -33.32 17.88
C ASP A 120 12.87 -33.53 16.96
N LEU A 121 11.85 -34.24 17.43
CA LEU A 121 10.57 -34.39 16.74
C LEU A 121 9.79 -33.07 16.76
N HIS A 122 9.60 -32.48 15.58
CA HIS A 122 8.89 -31.23 15.37
C HIS A 122 7.69 -31.43 14.43
N PHE A 123 6.51 -31.02 14.88
CA PHE A 123 5.25 -31.12 14.13
C PHE A 123 4.55 -29.76 14.08
N LYS A 124 3.66 -29.56 13.11
CA LYS A 124 2.83 -28.34 13.02
C LYS A 124 1.53 -28.52 13.79
N GLN A 125 1.04 -27.43 14.37
CA GLN A 125 -0.28 -27.40 15.00
C GLN A 125 -1.38 -27.73 13.97
N GLY A 126 -2.23 -28.70 14.28
CA GLY A 126 -3.28 -29.22 13.38
C GLY A 126 -2.79 -30.25 12.36
N GLU A 127 -1.54 -30.69 12.42
CA GLU A 127 -1.02 -31.76 11.55
C GLU A 127 -1.69 -33.11 11.85
N LYS A 128 -1.83 -33.95 10.81
CA LYS A 128 -2.45 -35.29 10.96
C LYS A 128 -1.52 -36.18 11.79
N THR A 129 -2.07 -36.78 12.85
CA THR A 129 -1.38 -37.74 13.72
C THR A 129 -0.62 -38.81 12.92
N PRO A 130 0.73 -38.87 13.01
CA PRO A 130 1.53 -39.94 12.45
C PRO A 130 1.33 -41.25 13.23
N ALA A 131 1.72 -42.38 12.62
CA ALA A 131 1.78 -43.67 13.34
C ALA A 131 2.83 -43.62 14.46
N ALA A 132 2.63 -44.36 15.55
CA ALA A 132 3.55 -44.36 16.69
C ALA A 132 4.97 -44.84 16.33
N SER A 133 5.11 -45.71 15.32
CA SER A 133 6.42 -46.08 14.75
C SER A 133 7.25 -44.91 14.21
N ALA A 134 6.62 -43.77 13.87
CA ALA A 134 7.32 -42.57 13.42
C ALA A 134 8.17 -41.92 14.52
N PHE A 135 7.83 -42.14 15.79
CA PHE A 135 8.40 -41.48 16.98
C PHE A 135 9.61 -42.22 17.59
N ILE A 136 9.89 -43.42 17.12
CA ILE A 136 10.94 -44.31 17.63
C ILE A 136 11.94 -44.69 16.54
N THR A 137 13.10 -45.17 16.96
CA THR A 137 14.11 -45.81 16.11
C THR A 137 14.45 -47.16 16.73
N ALA A 138 14.37 -48.23 15.93
CA ALA A 138 14.87 -49.56 16.29
C ALA A 138 16.17 -49.83 15.53
N GLU A 139 17.15 -50.46 16.16
CA GLU A 139 18.39 -50.90 15.48
C GLU A 139 18.09 -51.94 14.40
N ASP A 140 17.12 -52.82 14.64
CA ASP A 140 16.61 -53.81 13.69
C ASP A 140 15.08 -53.76 13.63
N PRO A 141 14.50 -52.98 12.71
CA PRO A 141 13.05 -52.86 12.56
C PRO A 141 12.33 -54.19 12.26
N SER A 142 13.02 -55.22 11.75
CA SER A 142 12.39 -56.52 11.43
C SER A 142 11.96 -57.31 12.66
N LYS A 143 12.50 -56.95 13.84
CA LYS A 143 12.19 -57.55 15.14
C LYS A 143 11.06 -56.84 15.90
N VAL A 144 10.55 -55.73 15.37
CA VAL A 144 9.41 -54.99 15.94
C VAL A 144 8.11 -55.49 15.28
N LYS A 145 7.22 -56.06 16.09
CA LYS A 145 5.90 -56.56 15.66
C LYS A 145 4.88 -55.44 15.54
N SER A 146 4.84 -54.53 16.51
CA SER A 146 4.06 -53.30 16.44
C SER A 146 4.65 -52.19 17.32
N ALA A 147 4.23 -50.97 17.07
CA ALA A 147 4.47 -49.82 17.94
C ALA A 147 3.20 -48.98 17.96
N ASP A 148 2.64 -48.79 19.15
CA ASP A 148 1.29 -48.26 19.36
C ASP A 148 1.29 -47.23 20.50
N PHE A 149 0.42 -46.21 20.43
CA PHE A 149 0.28 -45.26 21.53
C PHE A 149 -0.39 -45.93 22.73
N LYS A 150 0.24 -45.80 23.91
CA LYS A 150 -0.16 -46.53 25.11
C LYS A 150 -1.64 -46.32 25.45
N SER A 151 -2.37 -47.42 25.65
CA SER A 151 -3.79 -47.43 26.05
C SER A 151 -4.72 -46.58 25.17
N GLY A 152 -4.39 -46.38 23.89
CA GLY A 152 -5.19 -45.54 22.98
C GLY A 152 -5.02 -44.03 23.20
N ALA A 153 -3.94 -43.60 23.88
CA ALA A 153 -3.62 -42.18 24.03
C ALA A 153 -3.49 -41.49 22.66
N VAL A 154 -4.13 -40.33 22.51
CA VAL A 154 -4.07 -39.53 21.29
C VAL A 154 -3.02 -38.43 21.49
N PRO A 155 -1.96 -38.36 20.66
CA PRO A 155 -1.00 -37.25 20.73
C PRO A 155 -1.67 -35.92 20.39
N ASP A 156 -1.38 -34.88 21.16
CA ASP A 156 -1.99 -33.55 20.99
C ASP A 156 -1.17 -32.68 20.02
N PHE A 157 -1.63 -32.63 18.77
CA PHE A 157 -1.19 -31.64 17.78
C PHE A 157 -2.09 -30.39 17.75
N THR A 158 -3.12 -30.30 18.59
CA THR A 158 -4.09 -29.19 18.56
C THR A 158 -3.59 -27.96 19.31
N THR A 159 -2.69 -28.13 20.29
CA THR A 159 -2.08 -27.02 21.02
C THR A 159 -0.56 -27.02 20.89
N ALA A 160 0.02 -25.83 20.72
CA ALA A 160 1.45 -25.65 20.54
C ALA A 160 2.23 -25.81 21.86
N GLY A 161 3.51 -26.15 21.76
CA GLY A 161 4.44 -26.31 22.89
C GLY A 161 5.16 -27.65 22.89
N GLN A 162 5.96 -27.89 23.93
CA GLN A 162 6.60 -29.18 24.17
C GLN A 162 5.59 -30.15 24.79
N LYS A 163 5.60 -31.39 24.31
CA LYS A 163 4.65 -32.46 24.66
C LYS A 163 5.41 -33.76 24.88
N THR A 164 4.79 -34.69 25.60
CA THR A 164 5.27 -36.07 25.75
C THR A 164 4.17 -37.06 25.39
N ILE A 165 4.56 -38.26 24.95
CA ILE A 165 3.65 -39.39 24.69
C ILE A 165 4.34 -40.71 25.04
N ALA A 166 3.57 -41.63 25.63
CA ALA A 166 4.01 -42.99 25.89
C ALA A 166 3.68 -43.91 24.72
N ILE A 167 4.67 -44.69 24.28
CA ILE A 167 4.56 -45.65 23.18
C ILE A 167 4.91 -47.03 23.71
N THR A 168 4.03 -47.99 23.48
CA THR A 168 4.27 -49.40 23.74
C THR A 168 4.80 -50.03 22.45
N VAL A 169 5.94 -50.71 22.54
CA VAL A 169 6.57 -51.40 21.41
C VAL A 169 6.53 -52.89 21.71
N VAL A 170 5.93 -53.67 20.80
CA VAL A 170 5.82 -55.12 20.90
C VAL A 170 6.83 -55.75 19.95
N PHE A 171 7.61 -56.71 20.43
CA PHE A 171 8.63 -57.41 19.67
C PHE A 171 8.06 -58.67 18.99
N ALA A 172 8.84 -59.25 18.07
CA ALA A 172 8.46 -60.45 17.33
C ALA A 172 8.26 -61.70 18.21
N ASP A 173 8.75 -61.70 19.45
CA ASP A 173 8.59 -62.74 20.46
C ASP A 173 7.48 -62.45 21.49
N ASP A 174 6.58 -61.52 21.17
CA ASP A 174 5.46 -61.07 22.01
C ASP A 174 5.84 -60.40 23.36
N THR A 175 7.13 -60.14 23.60
CA THR A 175 7.57 -59.25 24.67
C THR A 175 7.29 -57.78 24.32
N SER A 176 7.26 -56.89 25.31
CA SER A 176 6.99 -55.46 25.09
C SER A 176 7.80 -54.54 25.99
N THR A 177 8.14 -53.34 25.48
CA THR A 177 8.74 -52.24 26.25
C THR A 177 7.94 -50.95 26.09
N GLU A 178 8.15 -50.00 27.00
CA GLU A 178 7.53 -48.66 26.95
C GLU A 178 8.59 -47.57 26.81
N LEU A 179 8.33 -46.61 25.90
CA LEU A 179 9.18 -45.45 25.67
C LEU A 179 8.37 -44.16 25.87
N GLN A 180 8.95 -43.22 26.63
CA GLN A 180 8.48 -41.84 26.68
C GLN A 180 9.17 -41.04 25.58
N VAL A 181 8.38 -40.45 24.67
CA VAL A 181 8.90 -39.64 23.58
C VAL A 181 8.45 -38.19 23.75
N SER A 182 9.41 -37.26 23.68
CA SER A 182 9.16 -35.83 23.65
C SER A 182 9.03 -35.33 22.22
N TYR A 183 8.09 -34.42 21.96
CA TYR A 183 7.91 -33.75 20.68
C TYR A 183 7.49 -32.29 20.87
N THR A 184 7.77 -31.45 19.87
CA THR A 184 7.42 -30.04 19.86
C THR A 184 6.34 -29.79 18.80
N VAL A 185 5.24 -29.17 19.20
CA VAL A 185 4.19 -28.72 18.28
C VAL A 185 4.36 -27.22 18.06
N THR A 186 4.74 -26.82 16.86
CA THR A 186 4.92 -25.42 16.47
C THR A 186 3.58 -24.82 16.07
N ALA A 187 3.22 -23.68 16.68
CA ALA A 187 2.03 -22.93 16.30
C ALA A 187 2.09 -22.51 14.82
N VAL A 188 1.00 -22.72 14.08
CA VAL A 188 0.85 -22.15 12.73
C VAL A 188 0.28 -20.74 12.88
N PRO A 189 0.97 -19.68 12.40
CA PRO A 189 0.49 -18.31 12.51
C PRO A 189 -0.79 -18.08 11.70
N LEU A 190 -1.75 -17.36 12.27
CA LEU A 190 -3.01 -17.00 11.60
C LEU A 190 -2.79 -16.08 10.39
N ALA A 191 -1.71 -15.30 10.39
CA ALA A 191 -1.32 -14.46 9.27
C ALA A 191 0.20 -14.25 9.21
N HIS A 192 0.67 -13.79 8.06
CA HIS A 192 2.08 -13.48 7.79
C HIS A 192 2.18 -12.04 7.24
N PRO A 193 3.02 -11.18 7.83
CA PRO A 193 3.31 -9.86 7.28
C PRO A 193 3.95 -9.93 5.90
N LYS A 194 3.44 -9.13 4.96
CA LYS A 194 4.07 -8.90 3.67
C LYS A 194 5.27 -7.97 3.83
N THR A 195 6.29 -8.17 3.00
CA THR A 195 7.55 -7.41 3.02
C THR A 195 7.58 -6.35 1.93
N ALA A 196 8.53 -5.41 2.01
CA ALA A 196 8.78 -4.36 1.02
C ALA A 196 7.54 -3.52 0.61
N LEU A 197 6.60 -3.34 1.54
CA LEU A 197 5.33 -2.65 1.31
C LEU A 197 5.52 -1.18 0.93
N ARG A 198 5.29 -0.86 -0.35
CA ARG A 198 5.29 0.49 -0.92
C ARG A 198 4.00 0.70 -1.70
N PHE A 199 3.31 1.79 -1.41
CA PHE A 199 2.02 2.12 -2.03
C PHE A 199 2.02 3.57 -2.55
N PRO A 200 1.41 3.84 -3.71
CA PRO A 200 1.17 5.21 -4.16
C PRO A 200 0.33 6.00 -3.15
N ILE A 201 0.57 7.30 -3.05
CA ILE A 201 -0.29 8.24 -2.36
C ILE A 201 -1.74 8.15 -2.86
N GLY A 202 -2.71 8.35 -1.98
CA GLY A 202 -4.15 8.23 -2.28
C GLY A 202 -4.66 6.80 -2.51
N LYS A 203 -3.80 5.77 -2.62
CA LYS A 203 -4.22 4.38 -2.77
C LYS A 203 -5.08 3.92 -1.59
N LYS A 204 -6.33 3.54 -1.82
CA LYS A 204 -7.16 2.87 -0.81
C LYS A 204 -6.54 1.52 -0.44
N LEU A 205 -6.23 1.33 0.84
CA LEU A 205 -5.65 0.10 1.40
C LEU A 205 -6.68 -0.72 2.20
N ALA A 206 -6.50 -2.03 2.18
CA ALA A 206 -7.15 -3.00 3.05
C ALA A 206 -6.11 -3.76 3.90
N THR A 207 -6.55 -4.42 4.98
CA THR A 207 -5.67 -5.25 5.82
C THR A 207 -5.01 -6.39 5.04
N SER A 208 -5.68 -6.90 4.01
CA SER A 208 -5.16 -7.88 3.04
C SER A 208 -4.02 -7.36 2.17
N ASP A 209 -3.81 -6.05 2.06
CA ASP A 209 -2.65 -5.50 1.34
C ASP A 209 -1.36 -5.59 2.19
N LEU A 210 -1.51 -5.68 3.52
CA LEU A 210 -0.41 -5.71 4.49
C LEU A 210 -0.10 -7.12 5.03
N LEU A 211 -1.12 -7.98 5.15
CA LEU A 211 -0.99 -9.37 5.64
C LEU A 211 -1.49 -10.39 4.61
N THR A 212 -0.89 -11.58 4.62
CA THR A 212 -1.47 -12.79 4.04
C THR A 212 -2.00 -13.66 5.17
N ALA A 213 -3.32 -13.85 5.24
CA ALA A 213 -3.97 -14.62 6.30
C ALA A 213 -4.43 -16.01 5.83
N GLU A 214 -4.59 -16.95 6.76
CA GLU A 214 -5.21 -18.24 6.45
C GLU A 214 -6.71 -18.09 6.10
N SER A 215 -7.27 -19.12 5.46
CA SER A 215 -8.72 -19.22 5.27
C SER A 215 -9.46 -19.22 6.61
N GLY A 216 -10.56 -18.45 6.66
CA GLY A 216 -11.40 -18.27 7.85
C GLY A 216 -10.85 -17.29 8.91
N VAL A 217 -9.73 -16.60 8.64
CA VAL A 217 -9.17 -15.58 9.55
C VAL A 217 -9.77 -14.21 9.24
N ALA A 218 -10.34 -13.55 10.25
CA ALA A 218 -10.74 -12.16 10.17
C ALA A 218 -9.56 -11.24 10.49
N LEU A 219 -9.34 -10.21 9.67
CA LEU A 219 -8.29 -9.20 9.87
C LEU A 219 -8.89 -7.84 10.23
N ARG A 220 -8.46 -7.24 11.34
CA ARG A 220 -8.96 -5.96 11.84
C ARG A 220 -7.83 -5.04 12.31
N VAL A 221 -7.87 -3.76 11.92
CA VAL A 221 -6.96 -2.75 12.49
C VAL A 221 -7.38 -2.48 13.94
N ILE A 222 -6.44 -2.63 14.88
CA ILE A 222 -6.66 -2.37 16.32
C ILE A 222 -5.84 -1.20 16.86
N LYS A 223 -4.77 -0.78 16.16
CA LYS A 223 -3.98 0.41 16.53
C LYS A 223 -3.46 1.15 15.29
N GLY A 224 -3.56 2.48 15.33
CA GLY A 224 -3.29 3.34 14.17
C GLY A 224 -4.39 3.25 13.11
N GLN A 225 -4.09 3.70 11.90
CA GLN A 225 -5.02 3.72 10.78
C GLN A 225 -4.28 3.36 9.48
N LEU A 226 -4.98 2.71 8.55
CA LEU A 226 -4.52 2.60 7.16
C LEU A 226 -4.72 3.95 6.48
N SER A 227 -3.62 4.63 6.13
CA SER A 227 -3.66 5.93 5.47
C SER A 227 -2.56 6.03 4.42
N THR A 228 -2.94 6.56 3.26
CA THR A 228 -2.06 6.89 2.14
C THR A 228 -2.17 8.36 1.76
N SER A 229 -2.73 9.20 2.64
CA SER A 229 -3.01 10.62 2.34
C SER A 229 -1.78 11.53 2.32
N LYS A 230 -0.61 11.02 2.70
CA LYS A 230 0.69 11.73 2.71
C LYS A 230 1.81 10.74 2.42
N VAL A 231 2.85 11.19 1.73
CA VAL A 231 4.12 10.44 1.58
C VAL A 231 4.78 10.27 2.95
N GLY A 232 5.39 9.10 3.19
CA GLY A 232 6.10 8.80 4.43
C GLY A 232 6.11 7.33 4.82
N THR A 233 6.65 7.03 6.01
CA THR A 233 6.57 5.68 6.60
C THR A 233 5.48 5.66 7.67
N PHE A 234 4.58 4.68 7.58
CA PHE A 234 3.47 4.49 8.49
C PHE A 234 3.56 3.11 9.16
N SER A 235 2.95 2.98 10.33
CA SER A 235 2.87 1.70 11.04
C SER A 235 1.48 1.52 11.67
N THR A 236 0.99 0.30 11.69
CA THR A 236 -0.32 -0.07 12.24
C THR A 236 -0.25 -1.45 12.88
N THR A 237 -1.09 -1.71 13.88
CA THR A 237 -1.27 -3.05 14.44
C THR A 237 -2.58 -3.63 13.96
N ILE A 238 -2.50 -4.81 13.34
CA ILE A 238 -3.62 -5.59 12.82
C ILE A 238 -3.78 -6.84 13.68
N GLU A 239 -5.00 -7.07 14.15
CA GLU A 239 -5.47 -8.30 14.79
C GLU A 239 -5.88 -9.30 13.70
N ALA A 240 -5.39 -10.54 13.81
CA ALA A 240 -5.86 -11.70 13.08
C ALA A 240 -6.59 -12.62 14.05
N LYS A 241 -7.87 -12.93 13.77
CA LYS A 241 -8.72 -13.71 14.67
C LYS A 241 -9.42 -14.87 13.95
N LYS A 242 -9.44 -16.05 14.58
CA LYS A 242 -10.08 -17.28 14.08
C LYS A 242 -10.65 -18.06 15.26
N GLY A 243 -11.97 -17.95 15.47
CA GLY A 243 -12.61 -18.36 16.72
C GLY A 243 -12.04 -17.56 17.89
N ASP A 244 -11.60 -18.25 18.94
CA ASP A 244 -10.98 -17.63 20.12
C ASP A 244 -9.49 -17.32 19.93
N ARG A 245 -8.81 -17.99 18.97
CA ARG A 245 -7.40 -17.69 18.67
C ARG A 245 -7.27 -16.30 18.07
N THR A 246 -6.38 -15.50 18.66
CA THR A 246 -6.12 -14.12 18.27
C THR A 246 -4.61 -13.87 18.26
N GLU A 247 -4.10 -13.29 17.18
CA GLU A 247 -2.68 -12.93 16.99
C GLU A 247 -2.59 -11.48 16.51
N THR A 248 -1.54 -10.74 16.91
CA THR A 248 -1.38 -9.32 16.58
C THR A 248 -0.11 -9.03 15.83
N PHE A 249 -0.22 -8.34 14.70
CA PHE A 249 0.89 -8.02 13.80
C PHE A 249 1.05 -6.51 13.70
N THR A 250 2.21 -5.99 14.12
CA THR A 250 2.59 -4.60 13.82
C THR A 250 3.32 -4.58 12.49
N VAL A 251 2.76 -3.88 11.49
CA VAL A 251 3.26 -3.83 10.12
C VAL A 251 3.56 -2.38 9.75
N SER A 252 4.74 -2.17 9.17
CA SER A 252 5.15 -0.87 8.63
C SER A 252 5.14 -0.88 7.11
N TYR A 253 4.68 0.21 6.51
CA TYR A 253 4.60 0.40 5.07
C TYR A 253 5.02 1.81 4.68
N GLN A 254 5.47 1.98 3.44
CA GLN A 254 5.81 3.28 2.88
C GLN A 254 4.74 3.74 1.91
N VAL A 255 4.34 5.00 2.04
CA VAL A 255 3.57 5.72 1.05
C VAL A 255 4.57 6.54 0.24
N ILE A 256 4.60 6.31 -1.07
CA ILE A 256 5.47 6.98 -2.02
C ILE A 256 4.63 7.78 -3.00
N ASP A 257 5.20 8.84 -3.55
CA ASP A 257 4.65 9.45 -4.76
C ASP A 257 5.39 8.88 -5.98
N THR A 258 4.62 8.72 -7.06
CA THR A 258 5.02 8.14 -8.35
C THR A 258 4.40 8.92 -9.53
N GLU A 259 3.57 9.91 -9.25
CA GLU A 259 3.01 10.78 -10.29
C GLU A 259 4.01 11.88 -10.61
N LYS A 260 3.76 12.66 -11.66
CA LYS A 260 4.62 13.79 -12.03
C LYS A 260 3.89 15.09 -11.75
N PRO A 261 4.60 16.16 -11.36
CA PRO A 261 3.98 17.46 -11.16
C PRO A 261 3.30 17.92 -12.44
N LEU A 262 2.07 18.39 -12.32
CA LEU A 262 1.33 19.04 -13.41
C LEU A 262 1.87 20.47 -13.55
N ILE A 263 2.32 20.83 -14.75
CA ILE A 263 2.88 22.16 -15.07
C ILE A 263 2.07 22.80 -16.20
N GLN A 264 1.70 24.07 -16.04
CA GLN A 264 0.85 24.82 -16.97
C GLN A 264 1.35 26.26 -17.13
N PRO A 265 1.21 26.89 -18.31
CA PRO A 265 1.52 28.30 -18.49
C PRO A 265 0.53 29.17 -17.70
N LYS A 266 1.00 30.32 -17.19
CA LYS A 266 0.13 31.31 -16.51
C LYS A 266 -0.77 32.12 -17.44
N LYS A 267 -0.47 32.10 -18.75
CA LYS A 267 -1.16 32.87 -19.80
C LYS A 267 -1.16 32.04 -21.08
N ASP A 268 -2.26 32.10 -21.82
CA ASP A 268 -2.38 31.47 -23.15
C ASP A 268 -1.79 32.35 -24.27
N GLN A 269 -1.30 33.54 -23.94
CA GLN A 269 -0.70 34.52 -24.85
C GLN A 269 0.80 34.69 -24.60
N LEU A 270 1.50 35.25 -25.60
CA LEU A 270 2.94 35.56 -25.56
C LEU A 270 3.31 36.38 -24.31
N PHE A 271 4.32 35.92 -23.58
CA PHE A 271 4.85 36.65 -22.43
C PHE A 271 5.83 37.73 -22.91
N VAL A 272 5.43 38.99 -22.84
CA VAL A 272 6.28 40.14 -23.17
C VAL A 272 6.95 40.67 -21.90
N PHE A 273 8.24 40.98 -21.97
CA PHE A 273 9.03 41.57 -20.88
C PHE A 273 9.97 42.68 -21.41
N ASP A 274 10.19 43.69 -20.59
CA ASP A 274 11.13 44.77 -20.92
C ASP A 274 12.58 44.31 -20.77
N LYS A 275 13.44 44.80 -21.66
CA LYS A 275 14.87 44.49 -21.66
C LYS A 275 15.51 44.76 -20.29
N GLY A 276 16.21 43.76 -19.77
CA GLY A 276 16.85 43.78 -18.45
C GLY A 276 15.98 43.22 -17.32
N THR A 277 14.69 42.95 -17.56
CA THR A 277 13.79 42.34 -16.57
C THR A 277 14.29 40.97 -16.10
N THR A 278 14.41 40.79 -14.79
CA THR A 278 14.77 39.48 -14.22
C THR A 278 13.54 38.57 -14.20
N ILE A 279 13.43 37.71 -15.21
CA ILE A 279 12.35 36.74 -15.37
C ILE A 279 12.66 35.47 -14.55
N LYS A 280 11.73 35.05 -13.69
CA LYS A 280 11.81 33.81 -12.90
C LYS A 280 10.85 32.76 -13.46
N PRO A 281 11.08 31.46 -13.20
CA PRO A 281 10.16 30.40 -13.64
C PRO A 281 8.72 30.61 -13.14
N GLN A 282 8.56 31.14 -11.93
CA GLN A 282 7.26 31.41 -11.31
C GLN A 282 6.46 32.51 -12.01
N ASP A 283 7.09 33.33 -12.86
CA ASP A 283 6.39 34.39 -13.61
C ASP A 283 5.70 33.82 -14.86
N LEU A 284 6.17 32.66 -15.34
CA LEU A 284 5.74 32.01 -16.58
C LEU A 284 4.73 30.89 -16.36
N VAL A 285 4.89 30.11 -15.29
CA VAL A 285 4.11 28.86 -15.08
C VAL A 285 3.53 28.75 -13.67
N THR A 286 2.49 27.95 -13.55
CA THR A 286 2.06 27.31 -12.30
C THR A 286 2.41 25.83 -12.35
N ALA A 287 2.68 25.24 -11.19
CA ALA A 287 2.76 23.79 -11.07
C ALA A 287 2.15 23.30 -9.76
N THR A 288 1.50 22.16 -9.82
CA THR A 288 0.84 21.49 -8.69
C THR A 288 1.22 20.02 -8.68
N ASP A 289 1.19 19.41 -7.50
CA ASP A 289 1.51 18.00 -7.33
C ASP A 289 0.70 17.41 -6.15
N ASN A 290 0.53 16.09 -6.14
CA ASN A 290 -0.21 15.38 -5.11
C ASN A 290 0.56 15.29 -3.77
N SER A 291 1.90 15.39 -3.80
CA SER A 291 2.79 15.03 -2.68
C SER A 291 3.28 16.24 -1.90
N GLY A 292 3.24 17.43 -2.50
CA GLY A 292 3.53 18.68 -1.82
C GLY A 292 3.93 19.83 -2.73
N LYS A 293 4.88 20.64 -2.25
CA LYS A 293 5.34 21.85 -2.94
C LYS A 293 6.35 21.50 -4.03
N VAL A 294 6.01 21.87 -5.26
CA VAL A 294 6.87 21.74 -6.44
C VAL A 294 7.98 22.79 -6.46
N SER A 295 9.19 22.39 -6.84
CA SER A 295 10.30 23.27 -7.18
C SER A 295 10.26 23.62 -8.68
N LEU A 296 10.47 24.90 -9.02
CA LEU A 296 10.47 25.39 -10.40
C LEU A 296 11.84 25.98 -10.75
N THR A 297 12.45 25.47 -11.82
CA THR A 297 13.77 25.89 -12.31
C THR A 297 13.78 26.03 -13.83
N PHE A 298 14.71 26.83 -14.38
CA PHE A 298 14.99 26.77 -15.82
C PHE A 298 15.88 25.57 -16.13
N LYS A 299 15.59 24.84 -17.21
CA LYS A 299 16.47 23.77 -17.70
C LYS A 299 17.84 24.36 -18.04
N LYS A 300 18.92 23.65 -17.74
CA LYS A 300 20.30 24.11 -17.99
C LYS A 300 20.48 24.49 -19.47
N GLY A 301 20.81 25.76 -19.73
CA GLY A 301 20.95 26.32 -21.08
C GLY A 301 19.69 26.94 -21.70
N TRP A 302 18.54 26.83 -21.03
CA TRP A 302 17.21 27.30 -21.48
C TRP A 302 16.63 28.41 -20.59
N ALA A 303 17.49 29.10 -19.84
CA ALA A 303 17.11 30.29 -19.10
C ALA A 303 16.92 31.49 -20.06
N PRO A 304 16.00 32.41 -19.76
CA PRO A 304 15.85 33.66 -20.51
C PRO A 304 17.15 34.46 -20.53
N LYS A 305 17.32 35.28 -21.56
CA LYS A 305 18.43 36.22 -21.71
C LYS A 305 17.89 37.66 -21.69
N PRO A 306 17.68 38.27 -20.50
CA PRO A 306 17.00 39.58 -20.36
C PRO A 306 17.51 40.71 -21.25
N ASN A 307 18.77 40.69 -21.65
CA ASN A 307 19.40 41.76 -22.42
C ASN A 307 19.39 41.52 -23.96
N GLN A 308 18.89 40.37 -24.42
CA GLN A 308 18.77 40.03 -25.84
C GLN A 308 17.32 40.28 -26.30
N LEU A 309 17.12 41.27 -27.18
CA LEU A 309 15.81 41.57 -27.77
C LEU A 309 15.31 40.44 -28.69
N GLY A 310 14.01 40.40 -28.91
CA GLY A 310 13.33 39.45 -29.80
C GLY A 310 12.76 38.24 -29.09
N ASP A 311 12.18 37.34 -29.88
CA ASP A 311 11.57 36.10 -29.39
C ASP A 311 12.63 35.15 -28.81
N GLN A 312 12.30 34.53 -27.67
CA GLN A 312 13.12 33.50 -27.03
C GLN A 312 12.23 32.32 -26.62
N LEU A 313 12.75 31.10 -26.79
CA LEU A 313 12.13 29.90 -26.27
C LEU A 313 12.85 29.50 -24.97
N VAL A 314 12.12 29.51 -23.85
CA VAL A 314 12.63 29.09 -22.53
C VAL A 314 11.96 27.80 -22.10
N ARG A 315 12.64 27.01 -21.26
CA ARG A 315 12.11 25.72 -20.80
C ARG A 315 12.16 25.63 -19.28
N VAL A 316 10.99 25.50 -18.67
CA VAL A 316 10.81 25.41 -17.22
C VAL A 316 10.63 23.94 -16.81
N VAL A 317 11.34 23.52 -15.78
CA VAL A 317 11.24 22.20 -15.16
C VAL A 317 10.54 22.34 -13.80
N ALA A 318 9.48 21.58 -13.62
CA ALA A 318 8.84 21.29 -12.35
C ALA A 318 9.41 19.99 -11.77
N THR A 319 9.78 20.01 -10.49
CA THR A 319 10.24 18.82 -9.75
C THR A 319 9.56 18.76 -8.39
N ASP A 320 8.93 17.63 -8.08
CA ASP A 320 8.26 17.38 -6.80
C ASP A 320 9.24 16.97 -5.69
N PRO A 321 8.79 16.81 -4.42
CA PRO A 321 9.62 16.33 -3.32
C PRO A 321 10.11 14.87 -3.42
N ALA A 322 9.47 14.01 -4.22
CA ALA A 322 9.89 12.64 -4.47
C ALA A 322 10.94 12.53 -5.59
N GLY A 323 11.11 13.60 -6.38
CA GLY A 323 12.07 13.71 -7.48
C GLY A 323 11.49 13.41 -8.86
N ASN A 324 10.17 13.21 -9.01
CA ASN A 324 9.57 13.13 -10.34
C ASN A 324 9.49 14.54 -10.95
N PHE A 325 9.45 14.60 -12.28
CA PHE A 325 9.56 15.86 -13.00
C PHE A 325 8.77 15.90 -14.31
N SER A 326 8.35 17.12 -14.64
CA SER A 326 7.72 17.52 -15.89
C SER A 326 8.40 18.80 -16.39
N ASP A 327 8.50 19.01 -17.70
CA ASP A 327 8.98 20.26 -18.28
C ASP A 327 8.07 20.80 -19.38
N ILE A 328 8.05 22.12 -19.54
CA ILE A 328 7.27 22.84 -20.56
C ILE A 328 8.13 23.91 -21.23
N GLU A 329 7.88 24.14 -22.52
CA GLU A 329 8.49 25.25 -23.27
C GLU A 329 7.52 26.44 -23.33
N ILE A 330 8.06 27.63 -23.14
CA ILE A 330 7.32 28.89 -23.14
C ILE A 330 8.01 29.83 -24.13
N ALA A 331 7.24 30.40 -25.05
CA ALA A 331 7.70 31.52 -25.88
C ALA A 331 7.59 32.82 -25.07
N ILE A 332 8.66 33.59 -25.03
CA ILE A 332 8.71 34.93 -24.46
C ILE A 332 9.22 35.91 -25.52
N MET A 333 8.82 37.17 -25.44
CA MET A 333 9.34 38.26 -26.26
C MET A 333 10.01 39.27 -25.35
N ILE A 334 11.26 39.64 -25.67
CA ILE A 334 11.97 40.71 -24.96
C ILE A 334 11.98 41.95 -25.84
N TRP A 335 11.36 43.01 -25.30
CA TRP A 335 11.14 44.27 -26.00
C TRP A 335 11.90 45.42 -25.31
N ASN A 336 12.15 46.52 -26.01
CA ASN A 336 12.54 47.77 -25.35
C ASN A 336 11.24 48.51 -25.01
N ASP A 337 10.99 48.80 -23.73
CA ASP A 337 9.89 49.69 -23.36
C ASP A 337 10.04 51.04 -24.08
N VAL A 338 8.91 51.61 -24.49
CA VAL A 338 8.86 52.93 -25.11
C VAL A 338 8.97 53.96 -24.00
N PRO A 339 9.89 54.96 -24.08
CA PRO A 339 10.05 55.94 -23.02
C PRO A 339 8.71 56.67 -22.76
N THR A 340 8.20 56.54 -21.54
CA THR A 340 6.93 57.15 -21.14
C THR A 340 7.10 58.65 -20.95
N LEU A 341 6.59 59.45 -21.89
CA LEU A 341 6.57 60.91 -21.77
C LEU A 341 5.70 61.36 -20.61
N LYS A 342 6.18 62.34 -19.84
CA LYS A 342 5.42 63.00 -18.79
C LYS A 342 4.23 63.75 -19.40
N THR A 343 3.07 63.61 -18.77
CA THR A 343 1.88 64.40 -19.07
C THR A 343 2.17 65.90 -18.94
N PRO A 344 1.87 66.72 -19.96
CA PRO A 344 2.02 68.17 -19.91
C PRO A 344 1.20 68.80 -18.78
N LYS A 345 1.62 69.97 -18.31
CA LYS A 345 0.92 70.72 -17.27
C LYS A 345 0.90 72.21 -17.55
N LEU A 346 -0.25 72.85 -17.36
CA LEU A 346 -0.33 74.32 -17.33
C LEU A 346 0.20 74.87 -16.00
N ASP A 347 0.76 76.07 -16.07
CA ASP A 347 1.12 76.94 -14.96
C ASP A 347 0.05 78.02 -14.85
N PHE A 348 -0.95 77.78 -14.00
CA PHE A 348 -2.09 78.68 -13.83
C PHE A 348 -1.67 80.11 -13.47
N SER A 349 -0.62 80.27 -12.66
CA SER A 349 -0.10 81.60 -12.25
C SER A 349 0.43 82.48 -13.39
N LYS A 350 0.51 81.94 -14.61
CA LYS A 350 0.98 82.61 -15.83
C LYS A 350 0.07 82.40 -17.04
N THR A 351 -1.05 81.72 -16.84
CA THR A 351 -2.00 81.38 -17.89
C THR A 351 -3.15 82.38 -17.87
N THR A 352 -3.56 82.87 -19.04
CA THR A 352 -4.71 83.77 -19.22
C THR A 352 -5.62 83.23 -20.32
N ASP A 353 -6.79 83.86 -20.47
CA ASP A 353 -7.74 83.69 -21.58
C ASP A 353 -7.09 83.57 -22.98
N LEU A 354 -6.07 84.39 -23.25
CA LEU A 354 -5.38 84.50 -24.54
C LEU A 354 -3.98 83.85 -24.54
N LYS A 355 -3.51 83.28 -23.42
CA LYS A 355 -2.14 82.77 -23.31
C LYS A 355 -2.03 81.56 -22.39
N LEU A 356 -1.67 80.41 -22.96
CA LEU A 356 -1.45 79.17 -22.21
C LEU A 356 0.04 78.95 -21.96
N VAL A 357 0.45 78.86 -20.70
CA VAL A 357 1.85 78.65 -20.28
C VAL A 357 1.97 77.35 -19.51
N GLY A 358 3.03 76.56 -19.72
CA GLY A 358 3.16 75.28 -19.04
C GLY A 358 4.50 74.57 -19.18
N THR A 359 4.48 73.28 -18.85
CA THR A 359 5.62 72.37 -18.89
C THR A 359 5.27 71.01 -19.49
N ALA A 360 6.19 70.41 -20.25
CA ALA A 360 6.14 69.04 -20.76
C ALA A 360 7.56 68.46 -20.77
N ASP A 361 7.76 67.25 -21.30
CA ASP A 361 9.13 66.78 -21.51
C ASP A 361 9.84 67.58 -22.62
N PRO A 362 11.14 67.88 -22.49
CA PRO A 362 11.87 68.72 -23.45
C PRO A 362 11.76 68.23 -24.89
N HIS A 363 11.67 69.17 -25.83
CA HIS A 363 11.58 68.91 -27.28
C HIS A 363 10.33 68.15 -27.75
N THR A 364 9.32 67.97 -26.89
CA THR A 364 8.03 67.38 -27.30
C THR A 364 7.10 68.44 -27.91
N LEU A 365 6.28 68.02 -28.89
CA LEU A 365 5.19 68.84 -29.44
C LEU A 365 3.95 68.65 -28.57
N VAL A 366 3.53 69.71 -27.90
CA VAL A 366 2.34 69.75 -27.04
C VAL A 366 1.13 70.15 -27.88
N PHE A 367 0.09 69.32 -27.85
CA PHE A 367 -1.25 69.63 -28.38
C PHE A 367 -2.16 70.08 -27.25
N ILE A 368 -2.94 71.11 -27.53
CA ILE A 368 -3.95 71.67 -26.63
C ILE A 368 -5.30 71.55 -27.34
N LEU A 369 -6.21 70.81 -26.70
CA LEU A 369 -7.50 70.41 -27.21
C LEU A 369 -8.61 71.01 -26.33
N ASP A 370 -9.81 71.17 -26.86
CA ASP A 370 -10.98 71.56 -26.07
C ASP A 370 -11.68 70.34 -25.41
N GLY A 371 -12.82 70.58 -24.74
CA GLY A 371 -13.64 69.54 -24.14
C GLY A 371 -14.30 68.57 -25.14
N TYR A 372 -14.33 68.90 -26.44
CA TYR A 372 -14.83 68.06 -27.53
C TYR A 372 -13.69 67.35 -28.29
N SER A 373 -12.43 67.54 -27.87
CA SER A 373 -11.21 67.07 -28.55
C SER A 373 -10.91 67.73 -29.89
N GLU A 374 -11.44 68.93 -30.15
CA GLU A 374 -11.01 69.79 -31.26
C GLU A 374 -9.70 70.52 -30.89
N LEU A 375 -8.86 70.81 -31.89
CA LEU A 375 -7.54 71.42 -31.66
C LEU A 375 -7.65 72.93 -31.47
N ILE A 376 -7.40 73.39 -30.24
CA ILE A 376 -7.23 74.82 -29.91
C ILE A 376 -5.88 75.31 -30.46
N GLY A 377 -4.82 74.51 -30.31
CA GLY A 377 -3.52 74.79 -30.91
C GLY A 377 -2.42 73.84 -30.47
N SER A 378 -1.19 74.11 -30.91
CA SER A 378 -0.03 73.28 -30.57
C SER A 378 1.27 74.09 -30.51
N THR A 379 2.18 73.72 -29.62
CA THR A 379 3.46 74.41 -29.40
C THR A 379 4.54 73.41 -28.97
N TYR A 380 5.81 73.71 -29.17
CA TYR A 380 6.91 72.86 -28.71
C TYR A 380 7.36 73.22 -27.30
N ALA A 381 7.62 72.21 -26.48
CA ALA A 381 8.36 72.38 -25.23
C ALA A 381 9.84 72.62 -25.54
N ASP A 382 10.43 73.63 -24.91
CA ASP A 382 11.83 74.00 -25.08
C ASP A 382 12.78 72.96 -24.49
N LYS A 383 14.09 73.22 -24.59
CA LYS A 383 15.16 72.35 -24.05
C LYS A 383 15.09 72.12 -22.53
N ASN A 384 14.36 72.96 -21.80
CA ASN A 384 14.16 72.86 -20.35
C ASN A 384 12.79 72.25 -20.00
N GLY A 385 11.93 72.01 -21.00
CA GLY A 385 10.58 71.49 -20.83
C GLY A 385 9.49 72.55 -20.62
N HIS A 386 9.75 73.83 -20.90
CA HIS A 386 8.74 74.90 -20.82
C HIS A 386 8.07 75.13 -22.18
N PHE A 387 6.77 75.43 -22.19
CA PHE A 387 6.06 75.84 -23.40
C PHE A 387 5.17 77.07 -23.15
N ALA A 388 4.86 77.79 -24.22
CA ALA A 388 3.83 78.81 -24.26
C ALA A 388 3.09 78.76 -25.61
N LEU A 389 1.79 79.05 -25.60
CA LEU A 389 0.94 79.22 -26.76
C LEU A 389 0.11 80.50 -26.57
N GLU A 390 0.24 81.46 -27.49
CA GLU A 390 -0.72 82.56 -27.61
C GLU A 390 -1.94 82.06 -28.41
N LEU A 391 -3.14 82.52 -28.04
CA LEU A 391 -4.39 82.15 -28.68
C LEU A 391 -4.94 83.31 -29.52
N GLU A 392 -5.53 83.00 -30.68
CA GLU A 392 -6.19 84.00 -31.53
C GLU A 392 -7.60 84.37 -31.03
N THR A 393 -8.15 83.60 -30.09
CA THR A 393 -9.47 83.81 -29.48
C THR A 393 -9.37 83.47 -28.00
N ALA A 394 -9.91 84.34 -27.16
CA ALA A 394 -9.96 84.15 -25.71
C ALA A 394 -10.74 82.89 -25.35
N LEU A 395 -10.24 82.10 -24.40
CA LEU A 395 -10.95 80.96 -23.85
C LEU A 395 -12.19 81.45 -23.07
N PRO A 396 -13.39 80.92 -23.36
CA PRO A 396 -14.57 81.22 -22.55
C PRO A 396 -14.44 80.71 -21.12
N GLU A 397 -14.94 81.47 -20.16
CA GLU A 397 -15.15 81.03 -18.77
C GLU A 397 -15.85 79.65 -18.74
N GLY A 398 -15.33 78.75 -17.91
CA GLY A 398 -15.82 77.37 -17.78
C GLY A 398 -15.43 76.40 -18.89
N MET A 399 -14.56 76.79 -19.84
CA MET A 399 -14.07 75.88 -20.87
C MET A 399 -13.10 74.84 -20.29
N ILE A 400 -13.27 73.56 -20.66
CA ILE A 400 -12.29 72.52 -20.37
C ILE A 400 -11.25 72.47 -21.50
N VAL A 401 -9.97 72.54 -21.14
CA VAL A 401 -8.83 72.31 -22.06
C VAL A 401 -8.06 71.06 -21.67
N SER A 402 -7.62 70.28 -22.66
CA SER A 402 -6.92 69.01 -22.48
C SER A 402 -5.57 69.02 -23.20
N LEU A 403 -4.52 68.53 -22.55
CA LEU A 403 -3.15 68.55 -23.11
C LEU A 403 -2.56 67.16 -23.26
N THR A 404 -1.86 66.94 -24.35
CA THR A 404 -1.01 65.75 -24.59
C THR A 404 0.23 66.17 -25.38
N ALA A 405 1.31 65.40 -25.30
CA ALA A 405 2.55 65.69 -26.01
C ALA A 405 3.07 64.48 -26.79
N THR A 406 3.74 64.73 -27.92
CA THR A 406 4.46 63.71 -28.70
C THR A 406 5.94 64.05 -28.82
N ASP A 407 6.81 63.03 -28.83
CA ASP A 407 8.21 63.18 -29.22
C ASP A 407 8.42 63.00 -30.73
N GLU A 408 9.65 63.21 -31.22
CA GLU A 408 10.04 63.00 -32.62
C GLU A 408 9.90 61.53 -33.08
N ALA A 409 9.86 60.57 -32.16
CA ALA A 409 9.67 59.15 -32.46
C ALA A 409 8.18 58.76 -32.57
N GLY A 410 7.26 59.69 -32.29
CA GLY A 410 5.81 59.47 -32.34
C GLY A 410 5.23 58.79 -31.10
N ASN A 411 5.95 58.84 -29.98
CA ASN A 411 5.46 58.36 -28.68
C ASN A 411 4.63 59.46 -28.03
N TYR A 412 3.52 59.10 -27.36
CA TYR A 412 2.60 60.07 -26.75
C TYR A 412 2.63 60.01 -25.22
N SER A 413 2.42 61.16 -24.58
CA SER A 413 2.18 61.24 -23.13
C SER A 413 0.78 60.79 -22.75
N GLY A 414 0.53 60.60 -21.45
CA GLY A 414 -0.84 60.66 -20.92
C GLY A 414 -1.44 62.06 -21.06
N MET A 415 -2.77 62.17 -20.98
CA MET A 415 -3.50 63.44 -21.09
C MET A 415 -3.70 64.12 -19.72
N SER A 416 -3.58 65.44 -19.66
CA SER A 416 -4.07 66.28 -18.54
C SER A 416 -5.29 67.07 -18.98
N THR A 417 -6.08 67.52 -18.01
CA THR A 417 -7.29 68.32 -18.22
C THR A 417 -7.32 69.48 -17.24
N TYR A 418 -7.76 70.64 -17.70
CA TYR A 418 -7.87 71.87 -16.93
C TYR A 418 -9.22 72.54 -17.20
N PHE A 419 -9.82 73.10 -16.17
CA PHE A 419 -10.98 73.96 -16.28
C PHE A 419 -10.45 75.40 -16.28
N TYR A 420 -10.75 76.15 -17.33
CA TYR A 420 -10.47 77.59 -17.37
C TYR A 420 -11.60 78.30 -16.62
N ASP A 421 -11.20 79.14 -15.68
CA ASP A 421 -12.07 79.95 -14.83
C ASP A 421 -11.46 81.36 -14.86
N GLU A 422 -12.28 82.39 -15.03
CA GLU A 422 -11.81 83.77 -15.03
C GLU A 422 -11.65 84.18 -13.56
N GLU A 423 -10.41 84.34 -13.07
CA GLU A 423 -10.19 84.83 -11.70
C GLU A 423 -10.81 86.23 -11.57
N GLU A 424 -11.92 86.32 -10.83
CA GLU A 424 -12.63 87.58 -10.58
C GLU A 424 -11.67 88.59 -9.91
N GLU A 425 -11.48 89.76 -10.52
CA GLU A 425 -10.58 90.78 -9.97
C GLU A 425 -10.98 91.18 -8.54
N ASP A 426 -9.97 91.37 -7.70
CA ASP A 426 -10.04 91.77 -6.30
C ASP A 426 -11.08 92.88 -6.04
N TYR A 427 -12.27 92.50 -5.57
CA TYR A 427 -13.29 93.45 -5.10
C TYR A 427 -12.77 94.15 -3.86
N THR A 428 -12.21 95.36 -4.07
CA THR A 428 -11.75 96.23 -3.00
C THR A 428 -12.88 96.47 -2.00
N ASP A 429 -12.69 96.00 -0.77
CA ASP A 429 -13.68 96.00 0.31
C ASP A 429 -14.29 97.40 0.52
N HIS A 430 -15.62 97.46 0.48
CA HIS A 430 -16.39 98.65 0.81
C HIS A 430 -16.87 98.48 2.26
N GLU A 431 -16.10 99.01 3.21
CA GLU A 431 -16.47 98.97 4.63
C GLU A 431 -17.85 99.59 4.86
N ASP A 432 -18.89 98.76 5.06
CA ASP A 432 -19.99 99.05 5.99
C ASP A 432 -20.87 97.82 6.32
N GLY A 433 -20.46 97.09 7.37
CA GLY A 433 -21.36 96.58 8.42
C GLY A 433 -22.52 95.63 8.07
N GLY A 434 -22.26 94.32 7.98
CA GLY A 434 -23.31 93.29 8.10
C GLY A 434 -22.74 91.89 8.38
N PRO A 435 -23.18 91.15 9.42
CA PRO A 435 -22.67 89.80 9.70
C PRO A 435 -23.53 88.72 9.03
N ASP A 436 -23.21 88.34 7.80
CA ASP A 436 -23.57 87.04 7.20
C ASP A 436 -22.79 86.83 5.88
N GLY A 437 -21.89 85.85 5.84
CA GLY A 437 -21.04 85.54 4.67
C GLY A 437 -20.21 84.28 4.89
N ASP A 438 -20.76 83.11 4.52
CA ASP A 438 -20.06 81.80 4.55
C ASP A 438 -19.04 81.72 3.38
N ASP A 439 -17.80 82.19 3.57
CA ASP A 439 -16.72 82.00 2.59
C ASP A 439 -16.38 80.51 2.41
N LEU A 440 -16.66 79.96 1.23
CA LEU A 440 -16.41 78.56 0.88
C LEU A 440 -15.10 78.39 0.11
N GLN A 441 -13.99 78.18 0.83
CA GLN A 441 -12.74 77.74 0.20
C GLN A 441 -12.84 76.28 -0.28
N VAL A 442 -12.83 76.07 -1.59
CA VAL A 442 -12.84 74.73 -2.21
C VAL A 442 -11.41 74.29 -2.56
N ILE A 443 -10.77 73.56 -1.65
CA ILE A 443 -9.45 72.96 -1.91
C ILE A 443 -9.64 71.60 -2.61
N ILE A 444 -9.50 71.54 -3.94
CA ILE A 444 -9.46 70.29 -4.70
C ILE A 444 -8.04 69.71 -4.68
N THR A 445 -7.74 68.81 -3.74
CA THR A 445 -6.47 68.05 -3.74
C THR A 445 -6.60 66.71 -4.47
N SER A 446 -6.03 66.64 -5.69
CA SER A 446 -5.78 65.38 -6.38
C SER A 446 -4.54 64.69 -5.77
N GLN A 447 -4.76 63.61 -5.00
CA GLN A 447 -3.71 62.73 -4.49
C GLN A 447 -3.77 61.39 -5.25
N ARG A 448 -2.69 61.02 -5.92
CA ARG A 448 -2.51 59.70 -6.54
C ARG A 448 -1.89 58.75 -5.51
N GLU A 449 -2.69 57.92 -4.86
CA GLU A 449 -2.12 56.82 -4.07
C GLU A 449 -1.36 55.85 -4.99
N SER A 450 -0.09 55.63 -4.67
CA SER A 450 0.79 54.76 -5.42
C SER A 450 0.61 53.30 -4.98
N GLY A 451 -0.11 52.54 -5.79
CA GLY A 451 -0.12 51.08 -5.76
C GLY A 451 -1.41 50.46 -5.25
N LEU A 452 -2.22 49.98 -6.19
CA LEU A 452 -2.93 48.69 -6.11
C LEU A 452 -3.42 48.32 -7.51
N ASP A 453 -4.00 47.14 -7.64
CA ASP A 453 -4.04 46.37 -8.87
C ASP A 453 -5.13 46.76 -9.88
N ASN A 454 -4.76 46.49 -11.12
CA ASN A 454 -5.63 46.38 -12.28
C ASN A 454 -6.60 45.18 -12.14
N GLN A 455 -7.75 45.34 -11.46
CA GLN A 455 -9.08 44.81 -11.83
C GLN A 455 -10.20 45.34 -10.90
N ASN A 456 -10.60 46.61 -11.02
CA ASN A 456 -11.96 47.17 -10.80
C ASN A 456 -11.92 48.71 -10.66
N ASN A 457 -11.93 49.45 -11.78
CA ASN A 457 -12.07 50.90 -11.73
C ASN A 457 -13.52 51.30 -11.38
N THR A 458 -13.82 51.36 -10.08
CA THR A 458 -14.98 52.10 -9.57
C THR A 458 -14.52 53.48 -9.18
N LEU A 459 -15.00 54.52 -9.87
CA LEU A 459 -14.75 55.91 -9.49
C LEU A 459 -15.52 56.21 -8.19
N VAL A 460 -14.86 56.08 -7.04
CA VAL A 460 -15.49 56.35 -5.75
C VAL A 460 -15.49 57.86 -5.48
N LEU A 461 -16.55 58.54 -5.92
CA LEU A 461 -16.90 59.89 -5.46
C LEU A 461 -17.24 59.84 -3.96
N ARG A 462 -16.24 59.99 -3.09
CA ARG A 462 -16.47 60.16 -1.64
C ARG A 462 -16.95 61.58 -1.34
N SER A 463 -18.27 61.76 -1.49
CA SER A 463 -19.07 62.90 -1.04
C SER A 463 -18.62 64.30 -1.51
N ALA A 464 -19.31 64.83 -2.54
CA ALA A 464 -19.57 66.26 -2.58
C ALA A 464 -20.61 66.60 -1.50
N ARG A 465 -20.26 67.46 -0.52
CA ARG A 465 -21.25 68.02 0.41
C ARG A 465 -21.90 69.26 -0.22
N VAL A 466 -22.98 69.03 -0.96
CA VAL A 466 -23.83 70.11 -1.47
C VAL A 466 -24.67 70.69 -0.31
N LYS A 467 -24.42 71.94 0.09
CA LYS A 467 -25.37 72.73 0.91
C LYS A 467 -26.40 73.37 -0.05
N LYS A 468 -27.62 72.82 -0.07
CA LYS A 468 -28.77 73.08 -0.99
C LYS A 468 -28.70 72.45 -2.39
N LEU A 469 -29.68 71.57 -2.66
CA LEU A 469 -30.14 71.31 -4.03
C LEU A 469 -30.81 72.57 -4.62
N PRO A 470 -30.82 72.74 -5.95
CA PRO A 470 -31.73 73.69 -6.59
C PRO A 470 -33.18 73.35 -6.25
N LYS A 471 -34.03 74.38 -6.15
CA LYS A 471 -35.47 74.17 -5.90
C LYS A 471 -36.09 73.55 -7.15
N THR A 472 -37.09 72.69 -6.95
CA THR A 472 -37.87 72.06 -8.03
C THR A 472 -38.48 73.11 -8.95
N GLY A 473 -38.01 73.20 -10.20
CA GLY A 473 -38.55 74.14 -11.19
C GLY A 473 -37.72 74.22 -12.47
N ASP A 474 -36.39 74.21 -12.35
CA ASP A 474 -35.51 74.46 -13.50
C ASP A 474 -35.34 73.22 -14.39
N SER A 475 -35.60 73.41 -15.68
CA SER A 475 -35.50 72.37 -16.70
C SER A 475 -34.05 72.11 -17.09
N PHE A 476 -33.48 71.00 -16.63
CA PHE A 476 -32.24 70.47 -17.20
C PHE A 476 -32.44 70.15 -18.69
N PRO A 477 -31.63 70.71 -19.62
CA PRO A 477 -31.50 70.13 -20.94
C PRO A 477 -30.86 68.75 -20.78
N ALA A 478 -31.54 67.71 -21.25
CA ALA A 478 -31.08 66.33 -21.11
C ALA A 478 -29.88 66.05 -22.03
N ALA A 479 -28.66 66.26 -21.53
CA ALA A 479 -27.44 65.74 -22.13
C ALA A 479 -27.26 64.27 -21.73
N SER A 480 -27.69 63.38 -22.62
CA SER A 480 -27.64 61.92 -22.45
C SER A 480 -26.21 61.38 -22.32
N ALA A 481 -26.10 60.22 -21.67
CA ALA A 481 -24.94 59.33 -21.72
C ALA A 481 -24.31 59.24 -23.12
N GLY A 482 -23.04 59.65 -23.24
CA GLY A 482 -22.32 59.73 -24.50
C GLY A 482 -20.88 60.23 -24.32
N GLY A 483 -20.06 59.46 -23.61
CA GLY A 483 -18.68 59.85 -23.24
C GLY A 483 -17.76 58.66 -23.02
N LEU A 484 -17.91 57.61 -23.82
CA LEU A 484 -17.03 56.43 -23.84
C LEU A 484 -16.89 55.99 -25.30
N LEU A 485 -15.66 55.68 -25.75
CA LEU A 485 -15.20 55.84 -27.15
C LEU A 485 -14.97 57.34 -27.44
N ILE A 486 -13.81 57.80 -27.90
CA ILE A 486 -12.97 57.23 -28.96
C ILE A 486 -11.50 57.10 -28.52
N LEU A 487 -10.97 55.87 -28.50
CA LEU A 487 -9.51 55.62 -28.60
C LEU A 487 -9.14 54.99 -29.96
N SER A 488 -10.08 54.99 -30.91
CA SER A 488 -10.09 54.16 -32.12
C SER A 488 -9.89 54.92 -33.43
N ALA A 489 -9.95 56.26 -33.44
CA ALA A 489 -9.71 57.06 -34.65
C ALA A 489 -8.21 57.20 -34.97
N ALA A 490 -7.35 57.33 -33.97
CA ALA A 490 -5.89 57.47 -34.15
C ALA A 490 -5.23 56.18 -34.70
N TYR A 491 -5.78 55.00 -34.42
CA TYR A 491 -5.18 53.72 -34.82
C TYR A 491 -5.44 53.33 -36.29
N LEU A 492 -6.39 53.97 -36.98
CA LEU A 492 -6.80 53.57 -38.33
C LEU A 492 -6.14 54.35 -39.48
N LEU A 493 -5.50 55.49 -39.22
CA LEU A 493 -4.98 56.37 -40.29
C LEU A 493 -3.52 56.16 -40.70
N LEU A 494 -2.75 55.30 -40.01
CA LEU A 494 -1.32 55.09 -40.29
C LEU A 494 -0.89 53.65 -40.62
N ARG A 495 -1.82 52.72 -40.88
CA ARG A 495 -1.48 51.47 -41.58
C ARG A 495 -1.50 51.66 -43.10
N LYS A 496 -0.39 52.13 -43.65
CA LYS A 496 0.01 51.80 -45.04
C LYS A 496 1.24 50.88 -45.02
N PRO A 497 1.17 49.69 -45.65
CA PRO A 497 2.31 48.77 -45.69
C PRO A 497 3.26 49.14 -46.83
N ASN A 498 4.51 49.46 -46.48
CA ASN A 498 5.67 49.34 -47.36
C ASN A 498 6.51 48.20 -46.75
N MET A 499 6.68 47.02 -47.37
CA MET A 499 7.18 46.75 -48.71
C MET A 499 8.47 47.50 -49.05
N ARG A 500 9.58 47.05 -48.44
CA ARG A 500 10.71 46.47 -49.18
C ARG A 500 11.46 45.45 -48.33
#